data_AF-A0A8H4V4Y9-F1
#
_entry.id   AF-A0A8H4V4Y9-F1
#
_cell.length_a   1.000
_cell.length_b   1.000
_cell.length_c   1.000
_cell.angle_alpha   90.00
_cell.angle_beta   90.00
_cell.angle_gamma   90.00
#
_symmetry.space_group_name_H-M   'P 1'
#
loop_
_entity.id
_entity.type
_entity.pdbx_description
1 polymer ?
#
loop_
_entity_poly.entity_id
_entity_poly.type
_entity_poly.pdbx_seq_one_letter_code
_entity_poly.pdbx_strand_id
1 'polypeptide(L)' 'MSASLAPECNEVKDQLTLSGAMIQYLRGQEKDNKECAELFKNYQQCLKVALKDRGVDKLVEEAREENRENDLKHLGSKR' A
#
# COMPACT_ATOMS: atom_id res chain seq x y z
N MET A 1 -9.55 -5.76 12.52
CA MET A 1 -8.96 -5.40 11.22
C MET A 1 -9.56 -4.09 10.77
N SER A 2 -8.76 -3.13 10.28
CA SER A 2 -9.35 -1.92 9.69
C SER A 2 -10.18 -2.32 8.48
N ALA A 3 -11.26 -1.62 8.15
CA ALA A 3 -11.95 -1.83 6.88
C ALA A 3 -11.12 -1.20 5.74
N SER A 4 -11.01 -1.88 4.60
CA SER A 4 -10.54 -1.25 3.36
C SER A 4 -11.61 -0.30 2.86
N LEU A 5 -11.20 0.67 2.04
CA LEU A 5 -12.14 1.55 1.34
C LEU A 5 -13.13 0.72 0.51
N ALA A 6 -12.66 -0.38 -0.09
CA ALA A 6 -13.45 -1.32 -0.86
C ALA A 6 -13.59 -2.65 -0.09
N PRO A 7 -14.81 -3.07 0.32
CA PRO A 7 -15.02 -4.28 1.11
C PRO A 7 -14.56 -5.55 0.38
N GLU A 8 -14.58 -5.57 -0.95
CA GLU A 8 -14.04 -6.62 -1.81
C GLU A 8 -12.52 -6.76 -1.71
N CYS A 9 -11.80 -5.73 -1.26
CA CYS A 9 -10.36 -5.78 -1.05
C CYS A 9 -9.98 -6.16 0.40
N ASN A 10 -10.94 -6.40 1.30
CA ASN A 10 -10.67 -6.69 2.72
C ASN A 10 -9.89 -7.99 2.91
N GLU A 11 -10.24 -9.06 2.18
CA GLU A 11 -9.58 -10.36 2.35
C GLU A 11 -8.08 -10.30 2.00
N VAL A 12 -7.75 -9.64 0.89
CA VAL A 12 -6.34 -9.45 0.47
C VAL A 12 -5.60 -8.52 1.44
N LYS A 13 -6.30 -7.50 1.96
CA LYS A 13 -5.73 -6.61 2.97
C LYS A 13 -5.45 -7.32 4.28
N ASP A 14 -6.36 -8.19 4.71
CA ASP A 14 -6.23 -8.93 5.96
C ASP A 14 -5.09 -9.95 5.84
N GLN A 15 -4.93 -10.59 4.68
CA GLN A 15 -3.76 -11.44 4.38
C GLN A 15 -2.44 -10.66 4.43
N LEU A 16 -2.40 -9.42 3.92
CA LEU A 16 -1.25 -8.52 4.02
C LEU A 16 -0.93 -8.15 5.47
N THR A 17 -1.94 -7.74 6.24
CA THR A 17 -1.74 -7.25 7.62
C THR A 17 -1.45 -8.36 8.62
N LEU A 18 -1.96 -9.57 8.37
CA LEU A 18 -1.67 -10.78 9.17
C LEU A 18 -0.33 -11.42 8.79
N SER A 19 0.23 -11.11 7.61
CA SER A 19 1.51 -11.67 7.22
C SER A 19 2.61 -11.23 8.19
N GLY A 20 3.31 -12.21 8.78
CA GLY A 20 4.49 -11.95 9.62
C GLY A 20 5.57 -11.18 8.87
N ALA A 21 5.58 -11.27 7.54
CA ALA A 21 6.40 -10.51 6.62
C ALA A 21 6.19 -8.99 6.71
N MET A 22 4.94 -8.50 6.80
CA MET A 22 4.68 -7.08 7.02
C MET A 22 5.20 -6.62 8.39
N ILE A 23 5.07 -7.47 9.42
CA ILE A 23 5.60 -7.20 10.76
C ILE A 23 7.14 -7.15 10.74
N GLN A 24 7.80 -8.07 10.01
CA GLN A 24 9.26 -8.10 9.84
C GLN A 24 9.76 -6.90 9.03
N TYR A 25 9.04 -6.53 7.96
CA TYR A 25 9.32 -5.36 7.13
C TYR A 25 9.21 -4.06 7.93
N LEU A 26 8.13 -3.87 8.69
CA LEU A 26 7.95 -2.70 9.56
C LEU A 26 9.00 -2.63 10.68
N ARG A 27 9.51 -3.78 11.13
CA ARG A 27 10.61 -3.87 12.11
C ARG A 27 12.00 -3.73 11.49
N GLY A 28 12.09 -3.56 10.17
CA GLY A 28 13.36 -3.41 9.44
C GLY A 28 14.23 -4.67 9.42
N GLN A 29 13.66 -5.85 9.74
CA GLN A 29 14.39 -7.12 9.77
C GLN A 29 14.56 -7.72 8.36
N GLU A 30 13.63 -7.44 7.46
CA GLU A 30 13.65 -7.97 6.10
C GLU A 30 13.24 -6.86 5.12
N LYS A 31 14.16 -6.46 4.23
CA LYS A 31 13.94 -5.39 3.23
C LYS A 31 13.40 -5.89 1.89
N ASP A 32 13.66 -7.16 1.56
CA ASP A 32 13.32 -7.78 0.29
C ASP A 32 12.42 -8.99 0.50
N ASN A 33 11.16 -8.75 0.87
CA ASN A 33 10.18 -9.82 0.99
C ASN A 33 9.33 -9.92 -0.29
N LYS A 34 9.68 -10.88 -1.16
CA LYS A 34 9.00 -11.13 -2.44
C LYS A 34 7.54 -11.55 -2.25
N GLU A 35 7.21 -12.24 -1.16
CA GLU A 35 5.84 -12.66 -0.86
C GLU A 35 4.96 -11.45 -0.53
N CYS A 36 5.48 -10.48 0.23
CA CYS A 36 4.79 -9.21 0.46
C CYS A 36 4.63 -8.40 -0.83
N ALA A 37 5.60 -8.42 -1.75
CA ALA A 37 5.51 -7.68 -3.00
C ALA A 37 4.35 -8.18 -3.88
N GLU A 38 4.14 -9.49 -3.95
CA GLU A 38 3.02 -10.08 -4.69
C GLU A 38 1.67 -9.78 -4.03
N LEU A 39 1.56 -9.97 -2.71
CA LEU A 39 0.35 -9.65 -1.97
C LEU A 39 0.00 -8.15 -2.07
N PHE A 40 0.99 -7.27 -1.94
CA PHE A 40 0.84 -5.83 -2.10
C PHE A 40 0.36 -5.46 -3.50
N LYS A 41 0.93 -6.08 -4.53
CA LYS A 41 0.51 -5.83 -5.92
C LYS A 41 -0.95 -6.22 -6.15
N ASN A 42 -1.40 -7.35 -5.61
CA ASN A 42 -2.79 -7.79 -5.71
C ASN A 42 -3.75 -6.83 -4.99
N TYR A 43 -3.41 -6.42 -3.77
CA TYR A 43 -4.20 -5.43 -3.03
C TYR A 43 -4.24 -4.06 -3.73
N GLN A 44 -3.10 -3.62 -4.26
CA GLN A 44 -2.99 -2.36 -5.00
C GLN A 44 -3.83 -2.36 -6.28
N GLN A 45 -3.90 -3.49 -6.99
CA GLN A 45 -4.78 -3.63 -8.17
C GLN A 45 -6.25 -3.51 -7.79
N CYS A 46 -6.68 -4.20 -6.72
CA CYS A 46 -8.05 -4.11 -6.22
C CYS A 46 -8.42 -2.67 -5.83
N LEU A 47 -7.54 -1.99 -5.09
CA LEU A 47 -7.75 -0.59 -4.72
C LEU A 47 -7.81 0.35 -5.93
N LYS A 48 -6.99 0.14 -6.97
CA LYS A 48 -7.00 1.00 -8.16
C LYS A 48 -8.35 0.98 -8.87
N VAL A 49 -9.00 -0.19 -8.95
CA VAL A 49 -10.35 -0.31 -9.52
C VAL A 49 -11.34 0.44 -8.64
N ALA A 50 -11.32 0.17 -7.33
CA ALA A 50 -12.22 0.81 -6.37
C ALA A 50 -12.08 2.34 -6.28
N LEU A 51 -10.87 2.88 -6.51
CA LEU A 51 -10.61 4.33 -6.54
C LEU A 51 -11.17 4.97 -7.81
N LYS A 52 -11.07 4.28 -8.95
CA LYS A 52 -11.64 4.71 -10.23
C LYS A 52 -13.16 4.71 -10.21
N ASP A 53 -13.77 3.65 -9.68
CA ASP A 53 -15.23 3.54 -9.58
C ASP A 53 -15.83 4.63 -8.69
N ARG A 54 -15.06 5.11 -7.72
CA ARG A 54 -15.43 6.23 -6.84
C ARG A 54 -15.07 7.61 -7.39
N GLY A 55 -14.35 7.68 -8.52
CA GLY A 55 -13.93 8.94 -9.14
C GLY A 55 -12.92 9.76 -8.34
N VAL A 56 -12.21 9.14 -7.39
CA VAL A 56 -11.19 9.80 -6.55
C VAL A 56 -9.77 9.46 -6.99
N ASP A 57 -9.62 8.67 -8.06
CA ASP A 57 -8.33 8.23 -8.59
C ASP A 57 -7.41 9.41 -8.93
N LYS A 58 -7.94 10.43 -9.62
CA LYS A 58 -7.20 11.65 -9.98
C LYS A 58 -6.79 12.47 -8.77
N LEU A 59 -7.70 12.67 -7.82
CA LEU A 59 -7.43 13.42 -6.58
C LEU A 59 -6.34 12.75 -5.75
N VAL A 60 -6.34 11.42 -5.70
CA VAL A 60 -5.30 10.64 -4.99
C VAL A 60 -3.96 10.73 -5.73
N GLU A 61 -3.95 10.75 -7.06
CA GLU A 61 -2.73 10.91 -7.86
C GLU A 61 -2.13 12.31 -7.71
N GLU A 62 -2.96 13.35 -7.79
CA GLU A 62 -2.56 14.75 -7.58
C GLU A 62 -1.96 14.95 -6.19
N ALA A 63 -2.65 14.47 -5.14
CA ALA A 63 -2.16 14.58 -3.76
C ALA A 63 -0.82 13.84 -3.53
N ARG A 64 -0.55 12.77 -4.29
CA ARG A 64 0.73 12.05 -4.24
C ARG A 64 1.84 12.83 -4.94
N GLU A 65 1.57 13.44 -6.08
CA GLU A 65 2.56 14.25 -6.79
C GLU A 65 2.88 15.55 -6.04
N GLU A 66 1.89 16.20 -5.42
CA GLU A 66 2.09 17.41 -4.60
C GLU A 66 3.01 17.16 -3.40
N ASN A 67 2.94 15.97 -2.80
CA ASN A 67 3.81 15.59 -1.68
C ASN A 67 5.09 14.84 -2.10
N ARG A 68 5.34 14.67 -3.39
CA ARG A 68 6.46 13.84 -3.88
C ARG A 68 7.81 14.28 -3.35
N GLU A 69 8.08 15.59 -3.31
CA GLU A 69 9.35 16.12 -2.78
C GLU A 69 9.47 15.88 -1.27
N ASN A 70 8.35 15.97 -0.54
CA ASN A 70 8.29 15.69 0.89
C ASN A 70 8.56 14.20 1.17
N ASP A 71 7.90 13.32 0.41
CA ASP A 71 8.07 11.88 0.47
C ASP A 71 9.52 11.49 0.14
N LEU A 72 10.13 12.08 -0.89
CA LEU A 72 11.54 11.84 -1.22
C LEU A 72 12.48 12.24 -0.08
N LYS A 73 12.17 13.33 0.63
CA LYS A 73 12.98 13.83 1.74
C LYS A 73 12.82 13.00 3.02
N HIS A 74 11.63 12.45 3.29
CA HIS A 74 11.29 11.84 4.56
C HIS A 74 11.11 10.30 4.50
N LEU A 75 10.74 9.76 3.33
CA LEU A 75 10.54 8.34 3.08
C LEU A 75 11.64 7.74 2.18
N GLY A 76 12.48 8.57 1.55
CA GLY A 76 13.68 8.12 0.86
C GLY A 76 14.64 7.39 1.82
N SER A 77 15.21 6.27 1.38
CA SER A 77 16.16 5.49 2.19
C SER A 77 17.30 6.40 2.64
N LYS A 78 17.38 6.69 3.95
CA LYS A 78 18.60 7.24 4.54
C LYS A 78 19.74 6.27 4.19
N ARG A 79 20.73 6.75 3.44
CA ARG A 79 22.00 6.04 3.28
C ARG A 79 22.71 5.95 4.62
#